data_AF-A0A6N6KKL0-F1
#
_entry.id   AF-A0A6N6KKL0-F1
#
_cell.length_a   1.000
_cell.length_b   1.000
_cell.length_c   1.000
_cell.angle_alpha   90.00
_cell.angle_beta   90.00
_cell.angle_gamma   90.00
#
_symmetry.space_group_name_H-M   'P 1'
#
loop_
_entity.id
_entity.type
_entity.pdbx_description
1 polymer ?
#
loop_
_entity_poly.entity_id
_entity_poly.type
_entity_poly.pdbx_seq_one_letter_code
_entity_poly.pdbx_strand_id
1 'polypeptide(L)'
;MSCNGCASKSNGGCNRLNTYDWLSAMHIDDPLPFNIVEVSFKDGARKGFFHNQDFINAITGDMVVVESKNGYDLGRISLSGELVRLQMSKKRVSEEKVVHKILRIATDRDLERQKEFRAKEMQTMIRSRVIARTLDLEMKIGDVEYQADGRKA
;
A
#
# COMPACT_ATOMS: atom_id res chain seq x y z
N MET A 1 27.19 -32.63 -17.33
CA MET A 1 25.92 -32.38 -18.07
C MET A 1 25.45 -31.00 -17.71
N SER A 2 25.47 -30.11 -18.70
CA SER A 2 25.07 -28.71 -18.60
C SER A 2 23.55 -28.59 -18.62
N CYS A 3 22.99 -27.74 -17.76
CA CYS A 3 21.85 -26.92 -18.15
C CYS A 3 22.18 -25.46 -17.85
N ASN A 4 22.46 -24.79 -18.97
CA ASN A 4 22.75 -23.39 -19.16
C ASN A 4 21.42 -22.62 -19.24
N GLY A 5 21.40 -21.38 -18.75
CA GLY A 5 20.40 -20.40 -19.18
C GLY A 5 19.29 -20.07 -18.18
N CYS A 6 19.58 -19.13 -17.28
CA CYS A 6 18.68 -18.00 -17.08
C CYS A 6 19.48 -16.79 -16.59
N ALA A 7 20.31 -16.27 -17.51
CA ALA A 7 20.92 -14.96 -17.39
C ALA A 7 19.99 -13.93 -18.04
N SER A 8 18.97 -13.49 -17.31
CA SER A 8 18.26 -12.25 -17.60
C SER A 8 18.28 -11.37 -16.36
N LYS A 9 19.13 -10.34 -16.42
CA LYS A 9 19.20 -9.26 -15.44
C LYS A 9 17.86 -8.50 -15.45
N SER A 10 16.98 -8.82 -14.52
CA SER A 10 15.92 -7.91 -14.07
C SER A 10 15.49 -8.33 -12.67
N ASN A 11 15.77 -7.48 -11.69
CA ASN A 11 15.30 -7.61 -10.31
C ASN A 11 13.79 -7.86 -10.28
N GLY A 12 13.38 -9.05 -9.83
CA GLY A 12 11.97 -9.39 -9.71
C GLY A 12 11.79 -10.61 -8.82
N GLY A 13 11.87 -10.39 -7.51
CA GLY A 13 11.71 -11.44 -6.51
C GLY A 13 10.43 -12.25 -6.69
N CYS A 14 10.53 -13.52 -6.33
CA CYS A 14 9.48 -14.52 -6.23
C CYS A 14 8.13 -13.91 -5.78
N ASN A 15 7.22 -13.83 -6.75
CA ASN A 15 5.76 -13.78 -6.66
C ASN A 15 5.14 -13.15 -5.39
N ARG A 16 5.25 -11.82 -5.25
CA ARG A 16 4.43 -11.04 -4.33
C ARG A 16 3.19 -10.54 -5.08
N LEU A 17 2.18 -11.42 -5.23
CA LEU A 17 0.79 -11.20 -5.72
C LEU A 17 0.50 -9.83 -6.38
N ASN A 18 1.17 -9.53 -7.49
CA ASN A 18 0.85 -8.36 -8.29
C ASN A 18 -0.30 -8.73 -9.22
N THR A 19 -1.50 -8.23 -8.93
CA THR A 19 -2.63 -8.21 -9.85
C THR A 19 -2.26 -7.29 -10.99
N TYR A 20 -1.82 -7.86 -12.11
CA TYR A 20 -1.49 -7.11 -13.31
C TYR A 20 -2.79 -6.67 -13.99
N ASP A 21 -2.95 -5.36 -14.17
CA ASP A 21 -4.11 -4.77 -14.82
C ASP A 21 -3.86 -4.71 -16.33
N TRP A 22 -4.34 -5.73 -17.05
CA TRP A 22 -4.30 -5.78 -18.52
C TRP A 22 -5.38 -4.92 -19.17
N LEU A 23 -6.37 -4.45 -18.41
CA LEU A 23 -7.57 -3.81 -18.94
C LEU A 23 -7.38 -2.30 -19.13
N SER A 24 -6.54 -1.66 -18.32
CA SER A 24 -6.21 -0.23 -18.47
C SER A 24 -5.50 0.13 -19.79
N ALA A 25 -4.96 -0.86 -20.53
CA ALA A 25 -4.39 -0.64 -21.86
C ALA A 25 -5.46 -0.49 -22.96
N MET A 26 -6.69 -0.95 -22.72
CA MET A 26 -7.81 -0.80 -23.63
C MET A 26 -8.65 0.38 -23.13
N HIS A 27 -8.66 1.49 -23.85
CA HIS A 27 -9.52 2.65 -23.56
C HIS A 27 -10.99 2.28 -23.72
N ILE A 28 -11.54 1.62 -22.70
CA ILE A 28 -12.96 1.32 -22.58
C ILE A 28 -13.48 2.33 -21.57
N ASP A 29 -14.21 3.33 -22.06
CA ASP A 29 -14.95 4.25 -21.20
C ASP A 29 -16.07 3.44 -20.50
N ASP A 30 -15.83 3.05 -19.25
CA ASP A 30 -16.85 2.38 -18.44
C ASP A 30 -18.02 3.36 -18.20
N PRO A 31 -19.27 2.99 -18.55
CA PRO A 31 -20.43 3.87 -18.42
C PRO A 31 -20.85 4.14 -16.96
N LEU A 32 -20.22 3.48 -15.99
CA LEU A 32 -20.44 3.69 -14.56
C LEU A 32 -19.09 3.93 -13.87
N PRO A 33 -18.77 5.17 -13.47
CA PRO A 33 -17.54 5.45 -12.74
C PRO A 33 -17.57 4.73 -11.38
N PHE A 34 -16.67 3.77 -11.19
CA PHE A 34 -16.49 3.13 -9.89
C PHE A 34 -15.47 3.91 -9.07
N ASN A 35 -15.97 4.70 -8.12
CA ASN A 35 -15.19 5.67 -7.36
C ASN A 35 -14.40 5.06 -6.19
N ILE A 36 -14.24 3.74 -6.12
CA ILE A 36 -13.44 3.08 -5.09
C ILE A 36 -12.18 2.51 -5.73
N VAL A 37 -11.04 2.74 -5.08
CA VAL A 37 -9.72 2.26 -5.53
C VAL A 37 -9.04 1.41 -4.47
N GLU A 38 -8.21 0.47 -4.90
CA GLU A 38 -7.35 -0.30 -3.99
C GLU A 38 -6.00 0.41 -3.84
N VAL A 39 -5.66 0.77 -2.60
CA VAL A 39 -4.36 1.37 -2.25
C VAL A 39 -3.52 0.33 -1.52
N SER A 40 -2.29 0.14 -1.99
CA SER A 40 -1.29 -0.72 -1.40
C SER A 40 -0.25 0.08 -0.64
N PHE A 41 0.13 -0.40 0.54
CA PHE A 41 1.19 0.16 1.36
C PHE A 41 2.32 -0.84 1.52
N LYS A 42 3.54 -0.32 1.70
CA LYS A 42 4.78 -1.10 1.91
C LYS A 42 4.89 -2.25 0.90
N ASP A 43 4.86 -1.91 -0.38
CA ASP A 43 5.07 -2.85 -1.50
C ASP A 43 4.19 -4.11 -1.45
N GLY A 44 2.92 -3.96 -1.08
CA GLY A 44 1.95 -5.05 -1.04
C GLY A 44 1.73 -5.69 0.32
N ALA A 45 2.44 -5.26 1.38
CA ALA A 45 2.28 -5.84 2.72
C ALA A 45 0.87 -5.64 3.29
N ARG A 46 0.26 -4.47 3.04
CA ARG A 46 -1.13 -4.18 3.36
C ARG A 46 -1.84 -3.50 2.19
N LYS A 47 -3.12 -3.80 2.02
CA LYS A 47 -3.98 -3.27 0.97
C LYS A 47 -5.30 -2.83 1.59
N GLY A 48 -5.76 -1.64 1.25
CA GLY A 48 -7.03 -1.09 1.69
C GLY A 48 -7.83 -0.56 0.51
N PHE A 49 -9.15 -0.42 0.71
CA PHE A 49 -10.04 0.21 -0.25
C PHE A 49 -10.35 1.62 0.23
N PHE A 50 -10.36 2.57 -0.68
CA PHE A 50 -10.56 3.99 -0.40
C PHE A 50 -11.43 4.63 -1.48
N HIS A 51 -12.21 5.62 -1.09
CA HIS A 51 -12.94 6.44 -2.07
C HIS A 51 -11.98 7.39 -2.79
N ASN A 52 -11.96 7.32 -4.11
CA ASN A 52 -11.39 8.34 -4.97
C ASN A 52 -12.44 9.44 -5.17
N GLN A 53 -12.12 10.66 -4.76
CA GLN A 53 -13.01 11.80 -4.95
C GLN A 53 -12.84 12.32 -6.38
N ASP A 54 -13.92 12.72 -7.06
CA ASP A 54 -13.91 13.04 -8.49
C ASP A 54 -12.95 14.17 -8.90
N PHE A 55 -12.56 15.04 -7.96
CA PHE A 55 -11.59 16.11 -8.21
C PHE A 55 -10.12 15.64 -8.14
N ILE A 56 -9.87 14.40 -7.71
CA ILE A 56 -8.55 13.81 -7.60
C ILE A 56 -8.34 12.90 -8.80
N ASN A 57 -7.61 13.41 -9.80
CA ASN A 57 -7.19 12.65 -10.99
C ASN A 57 -6.08 11.63 -10.65
N ALA A 58 -6.24 10.85 -9.59
CA ALA A 58 -5.28 9.82 -9.21
C ALA A 58 -5.55 8.54 -10.02
N ILE A 59 -4.53 8.08 -10.73
CA ILE A 59 -4.58 6.89 -11.58
C ILE A 59 -3.84 5.72 -10.93
N THR A 60 -4.04 4.52 -11.49
CA THR A 60 -3.28 3.34 -11.05
C THR A 60 -1.79 3.57 -11.19
N GLY A 61 -1.06 3.35 -10.10
CA GLY A 61 0.38 3.54 -10.00
C GLY A 61 0.82 4.79 -9.24
N ASP A 62 -0.07 5.77 -9.05
CA ASP A 62 0.24 7.00 -8.34
C ASP A 62 0.40 6.80 -6.83
N MET A 63 1.26 7.62 -6.24
CA MET A 63 1.38 7.73 -4.79
C MET A 63 0.36 8.74 -4.26
N VAL A 64 -0.46 8.31 -3.32
CA VAL A 64 -1.56 9.10 -2.76
C VAL A 64 -1.52 9.15 -1.24
N VAL A 65 -2.01 10.26 -0.72
CA VAL A 65 -2.26 10.46 0.70
C VAL A 65 -3.68 10.01 1.00
N VAL A 66 -3.82 9.05 1.91
CA VAL A 66 -5.12 8.52 2.34
C VAL A 66 -5.44 8.94 3.76
N GLU A 67 -6.72 9.09 4.05
CA GLU A 67 -7.22 9.28 5.40
C GLU A 67 -7.11 7.97 6.20
N SER A 68 -6.68 8.08 7.45
CA SER A 68 -6.66 6.97 8.42
C SER A 68 -7.39 7.41 9.68
N LYS A 69 -7.67 6.47 10.60
CA LYS A 69 -8.40 6.77 11.86
C LYS A 69 -7.82 7.95 12.62
N ASN A 70 -6.49 8.05 12.67
CA ASN A 70 -5.76 9.10 13.40
C ASN A 70 -4.69 9.75 12.52
N GLY A 71 -5.09 10.46 11.47
CA GLY A 71 -4.18 11.25 10.61
C GLY A 71 -4.23 10.77 9.17
N TYR A 72 -3.06 10.71 8.53
CA TYR A 72 -2.92 10.30 7.14
C TYR A 72 -1.82 9.27 6.93
N ASP A 73 -1.91 8.60 5.80
CA ASP A 73 -0.95 7.57 5.38
C ASP A 73 -0.61 7.72 3.90
N LEU A 74 0.51 7.13 3.48
CA LEU A 74 1.03 7.21 2.13
C LEU A 74 1.04 5.83 1.49
N GLY A 75 0.27 5.68 0.41
CA GLY A 75 0.15 4.42 -0.33
C GLY A 75 0.17 4.63 -1.83
N ARG A 76 0.36 3.53 -2.56
CA ARG A 76 0.33 3.48 -4.02
C ARG A 76 -1.00 2.92 -4.49
N ILE A 77 -1.65 3.52 -5.47
CA ILE A 77 -2.84 2.92 -6.09
C ILE A 77 -2.41 1.67 -6.85
N SER A 78 -2.98 0.53 -6.46
CA SER A 78 -2.69 -0.77 -7.07
C SER A 78 -3.70 -1.14 -8.14
N LEU A 79 -4.98 -0.82 -7.94
CA LEU A 79 -6.08 -1.15 -8.84
C LEU A 79 -7.15 -0.05 -8.78
N SER A 80 -7.78 0.19 -9.93
CA SER A 80 -8.93 1.11 -10.10
C SER A 80 -10.03 0.43 -10.95
N GLY A 81 -11.23 1.01 -10.96
CA GLY A 81 -12.34 0.55 -11.81
C GLY A 81 -12.94 -0.80 -11.39
N GLU A 82 -13.47 -1.55 -12.36
CA GLU A 82 -14.23 -2.79 -12.12
C GLU A 82 -13.38 -3.89 -11.44
N LEU A 83 -12.05 -3.88 -11.63
CA LEU A 83 -11.16 -4.83 -10.95
C LEU A 83 -11.21 -4.71 -9.43
N VAL A 84 -11.47 -3.51 -8.92
CA VAL A 84 -11.60 -3.26 -7.48
C VAL A 84 -12.85 -3.95 -6.95
N ARG A 85 -13.97 -3.91 -7.68
CA ARG A 85 -15.21 -4.58 -7.33
C ARG A 85 -15.03 -6.10 -7.20
N LEU A 86 -14.28 -6.70 -8.13
CA LEU A 86 -13.94 -8.12 -8.06
C LEU A 86 -13.09 -8.43 -6.81
N GLN A 87 -12.11 -7.59 -6.48
CA GLN A 87 -11.30 -7.75 -5.27
C GLN A 87 -12.10 -7.56 -3.98
N MET A 88 -13.03 -6.60 -3.95
CA MET A 88 -13.93 -6.36 -2.82
C MET A 88 -14.84 -7.55 -2.58
N SER A 89 -15.43 -8.11 -3.65
CA SER A 89 -16.22 -9.34 -3.59
C SER A 89 -15.40 -10.52 -3.06
N LYS A 90 -14.18 -10.72 -3.57
CA LYS A 90 -13.27 -11.76 -3.09
C LYS A 90 -12.91 -11.61 -1.61
N LYS A 91 -12.69 -10.38 -1.14
CA LYS A 91 -12.40 -10.06 0.27
C LYS A 91 -13.64 -9.91 1.14
N ARG A 92 -14.85 -10.08 0.57
CA ARG A 92 -16.16 -9.92 1.25
C ARG A 92 -16.31 -8.56 1.94
N VAL A 93 -15.83 -7.51 1.31
CA VAL A 93 -15.95 -6.12 1.78
C VAL A 93 -17.08 -5.45 0.98
N SER A 94 -18.09 -4.95 1.68
CA SER A 94 -19.15 -4.13 1.07
C SER A 94 -18.67 -2.69 0.88
N GLU A 95 -19.23 -2.01 -0.11
CA GLU A 95 -18.92 -0.61 -0.43
C GLU A 95 -19.19 0.32 0.76
N GLU A 96 -20.26 0.08 1.51
CA GLU A 96 -20.62 0.85 2.71
C GLU A 96 -19.57 0.79 3.84
N LYS A 97 -18.69 -0.23 3.85
CA LYS A 97 -17.61 -0.34 4.84
C LYS A 97 -16.40 0.51 4.50
N VAL A 98 -16.33 1.04 3.27
CA VAL A 98 -15.25 1.92 2.83
C VAL A 98 -15.55 3.33 3.34
N VAL A 99 -15.04 3.66 4.52
CA VAL A 99 -15.27 4.97 5.15
C VAL A 99 -14.20 5.99 4.75
N HIS A 100 -12.98 5.53 4.50
CA HIS A 100 -11.82 6.39 4.30
C HIS A 100 -11.66 6.80 2.84
N LYS A 101 -11.21 8.03 2.63
CA LYS A 101 -11.04 8.65 1.30
C LYS A 101 -9.59 8.99 0.99
N ILE A 102 -9.29 9.12 -0.30
CA ILE A 102 -8.06 9.75 -0.78
C ILE A 102 -8.18 11.26 -0.56
N LEU A 103 -7.13 11.86 0.01
CA LEU A 103 -7.08 13.29 0.28
C LEU A 103 -6.45 14.07 -0.88
N ARG A 104 -5.32 13.57 -1.40
CA ARG A 104 -4.56 14.20 -2.50
C ARG A 104 -3.48 13.27 -3.04
N ILE A 105 -2.92 13.63 -4.19
CA ILE A 105 -1.68 13.04 -4.70
C ILE A 105 -0.51 13.44 -3.78
N ALA A 106 0.38 12.49 -3.51
CA ALA A 106 1.53 12.70 -2.63
C ALA A 106 2.50 13.72 -3.25
N THR A 107 3.00 14.65 -2.44
CA THR A 107 4.06 15.59 -2.85
C THR A 107 5.44 14.97 -2.59
N ASP A 108 6.48 15.47 -3.25
CA ASP A 108 7.87 15.04 -3.01
C ASP A 108 8.27 15.09 -1.53
N ARG A 109 7.81 16.10 -0.80
CA ARG A 109 8.03 16.23 0.65
C ARG A 109 7.43 15.07 1.44
N ASP A 110 6.28 14.57 1.02
CA ASP A 110 5.62 13.44 1.68
C ASP A 110 6.40 12.14 1.42
N LEU A 111 6.90 11.97 0.19
CA LEU A 111 7.75 10.84 -0.18
C LEU A 111 9.09 10.85 0.58
N GLU A 112 9.68 12.02 0.77
CA GLU A 112 10.92 12.19 1.55
C GLU A 112 10.69 11.82 3.03
N ARG A 113 9.61 12.33 3.65
CA ARG A 113 9.22 11.93 5.01
C ARG A 113 8.99 10.43 5.13
N GLN A 114 8.31 9.81 4.16
CA GLN A 114 8.09 8.37 4.15
C GLN A 114 9.43 7.60 4.17
N LYS A 115 10.43 8.05 3.39
CA LYS A 115 11.77 7.45 3.38
C LYS A 115 12.47 7.62 4.73
N GLU A 116 12.40 8.80 5.34
CA GLU A 116 12.98 9.06 6.66
C GLU A 116 12.37 8.16 7.75
N PHE A 117 11.05 7.98 7.75
CA PHE A 117 10.38 7.12 8.71
C PHE A 117 10.75 5.64 8.50
N ARG A 118 10.81 5.16 7.24
CA ARG A 118 11.29 3.81 6.93
C ARG A 118 12.71 3.56 7.41
N ALA A 119 13.60 4.56 7.33
CA ALA A 119 14.95 4.44 7.86
C ALA A 119 14.99 4.26 9.39
N LYS A 120 14.01 4.83 10.11
CA LYS A 120 13.88 4.71 11.56
C LYS A 120 13.28 3.38 12.01
N GLU A 121 12.49 2.70 11.17
CA GLU A 121 11.85 1.41 11.50
C GLU A 121 12.85 0.36 12.00
N MET A 122 14.00 0.24 11.32
CA MET A 122 15.04 -0.73 11.68
C MET A 122 15.61 -0.47 13.08
N GLN A 123 15.93 0.79 13.40
CA GLN A 123 16.47 1.15 14.71
C GLN A 123 15.42 0.95 15.81
N THR A 124 14.17 1.29 15.54
CA THR A 124 13.06 1.11 16.48
C THR A 124 12.78 -0.37 16.74
N MET A 125 12.82 -1.22 15.72
CA MET A 125 12.67 -2.66 15.87
C MET A 125 13.72 -3.25 16.83
N ILE A 126 14.99 -2.85 16.69
CA ILE A 126 16.07 -3.30 17.58
C ILE A 126 15.81 -2.83 19.01
N ARG A 127 15.46 -1.55 19.20
CA ARG A 127 15.14 -0.99 20.52
C ARG A 127 13.97 -1.69 21.17
N SER A 128 12.89 -1.95 20.43
CA SER A 128 11.73 -2.68 20.95
C SER A 128 12.11 -4.09 21.41
N ARG A 129 13.00 -4.80 20.69
CA ARG A 129 13.50 -6.11 21.11
C ARG A 129 14.32 -6.06 22.40
N VAL A 130 15.14 -5.02 22.58
CA VAL A 130 15.89 -4.82 23.82
C VAL A 130 14.92 -4.58 24.97
N ILE A 131 13.94 -3.69 24.80
CA ILE A 131 12.93 -3.37 25.83
C ILE A 131 12.13 -4.61 26.22
N ALA A 132 11.66 -5.41 25.25
CA ALA A 132 10.93 -6.63 25.54
C ALA A 132 11.73 -7.61 26.42
N ARG A 133 13.04 -7.73 26.17
CA ARG A 133 13.95 -8.54 27.01
C ARG A 133 14.17 -7.93 28.39
N THR A 134 14.31 -6.61 28.48
CA THR A 134 14.47 -5.92 29.77
C THR A 134 13.23 -6.06 30.66
N LEU A 135 12.05 -6.14 30.05
CA LEU A 135 10.77 -6.33 30.75
C LEU A 135 10.40 -7.81 30.97
N ASP A 136 11.30 -8.75 30.63
CA ASP A 136 11.09 -10.20 30.71
C ASP A 136 9.79 -10.68 30.02
N LEU A 137 9.42 -10.02 28.92
CA LEU A 137 8.27 -10.38 28.12
C LEU A 137 8.66 -11.49 27.12
N GLU A 138 8.02 -12.64 27.22
CA GLU A 138 8.17 -13.74 26.26
C GLU A 138 7.47 -13.43 24.92
N MET A 139 8.02 -12.49 24.13
CA MET A 139 7.48 -12.13 22.82
C MET A 139 8.53 -11.96 21.73
N LYS A 140 8.11 -12.23 20.49
CA LYS A 140 8.92 -12.03 19.28
C LYS A 140 8.41 -10.83 18.50
N ILE A 141 9.20 -9.76 18.43
CA ILE A 141 8.87 -8.58 17.63
C ILE A 141 9.27 -8.83 16.17
N GLY A 142 8.25 -8.95 15.32
CA GLY A 142 8.38 -9.24 13.89
C GLY A 142 8.60 -8.00 13.03
N ASP A 143 7.69 -7.03 13.09
CA ASP A 143 7.71 -5.84 12.23
C ASP A 143 7.29 -4.58 13.01
N VAL A 144 7.77 -3.42 12.59
CA VAL A 144 7.43 -2.11 13.16
C VAL A 144 7.14 -1.17 11.99
N GLU A 145 5.96 -0.54 12.01
CA GLU A 145 5.54 0.40 10.97
C GLU A 145 5.36 1.80 11.55
N TYR A 146 5.87 2.81 10.84
CA TYR A 146 5.56 4.20 11.12
C TYR A 146 4.43 4.71 10.21
N GLN A 147 3.47 5.41 10.82
CA GLN A 147 2.49 6.18 10.06
C GLN A 147 3.11 7.47 9.52
N ALA A 148 2.63 7.93 8.36
CA ALA A 148 3.19 9.09 7.65
C ALA A 148 3.12 10.40 8.46
N ASP A 149 2.19 10.50 9.42
CA ASP A 149 2.01 11.67 10.29
C ASP A 149 3.00 11.72 11.48
N GLY A 150 3.92 10.77 11.60
CA GLY A 150 4.96 10.74 12.63
C GLY A 150 4.45 10.52 14.07
N ARG A 151 3.13 10.42 14.27
CA ARG A 151 2.52 10.01 15.53
C ARG A 151 2.75 8.50 15.72
N LYS A 152 3.26 8.14 16.90
CA LYS A 152 3.43 6.74 17.30
C LYS A 152 2.06 6.06 17.32
N ALA A 153 1.99 4.88 16.70
CA ALA A 153 1.00 3.86 17.03
C ALA A 153 1.36 3.21 18.37
#